data_AF-A0AAU6L353-F1
#
_entry.id   AF-A0AAU6L353-F1
#
_cell.length_a   1.000
_cell.length_b   1.000
_cell.length_c   1.000
_cell.angle_alpha   90.00
_cell.angle_beta   90.00
_cell.angle_gamma   90.00
#
_symmetry.space_group_name_H-M   'P 1'
#
loop_
_entity.id
_entity.type
_entity.pdbx_description
1 polymer ?
#
loop_
_entity_poly.entity_id
_entity_poly.type
_entity_poly.pdbx_seq_one_letter_code
_entity_poly.pdbx_strand_id
1 'polypeptide(L)'
;MSVWLPTSPCTPEACAGHEGGTASVPRAVVRLAAAVALILLGILGAPPVRLLPAGPRHTVVRAWSAALVRAFGIRITVHGSPGPDGGRLLVANHISWLDIPLVAAALPCRMLAKSDIRAWPVLGRLAGRAGTLFIERDRIRALPATVGTITGALLAGDRVTVFPEGSTWCGRAQGTFRRAAFQAALDARVPVQPLRLTYLRRDGNRAGAPAFVGDDPLTASLWRIARARGVRAEIRLLPRIPPGRYAHRRDLAAAAQRAVVGTRAANPAPDPLPGIPAQPATPSATDRDSANRPAASVHHWVSSSPAAASSLRTPS
;
A
#
# COMPACT_ATOMS: atom_id res chain seq x y z
N MET A 1 3.48 4.60 19.10
CA MET A 1 2.69 4.43 17.87
C MET A 1 1.89 5.70 17.63
N SER A 2 1.92 6.27 16.42
CA SER A 2 1.11 7.46 16.11
C SER A 2 -0.36 7.05 15.92
N VAL A 3 -1.27 7.67 16.68
CA VAL A 3 -2.73 7.45 16.68
C VAL A 3 -3.37 7.63 15.28
N TRP A 4 -2.65 8.22 14.33
CA TRP A 4 -3.11 8.58 12.99
C TRP A 4 -2.76 7.58 11.87
N LEU A 5 -1.91 6.59 12.17
CA LEU A 5 -1.55 5.56 11.20
C LEU A 5 -2.57 4.42 11.25
N PRO A 6 -3.04 3.94 10.09
CA PRO A 6 -4.00 2.86 10.06
C PRO A 6 -3.29 1.58 10.49
N THR A 7 -3.73 0.97 11.58
CA THR A 7 -3.29 -0.37 11.98
C THR A 7 -4.41 -1.35 11.64
N SER A 8 -4.04 -2.49 11.07
CA SER A 8 -4.99 -3.61 10.95
C SER A 8 -5.16 -4.23 12.34
N PRO A 9 -6.36 -4.66 12.74
CA PRO A 9 -6.54 -5.50 13.93
C PRO A 9 -6.04 -6.94 13.72
N CYS A 10 -5.53 -7.28 12.53
CA CYS A 10 -4.99 -8.60 12.22
C CYS A 10 -3.68 -8.84 12.98
N THR A 11 -3.58 -9.98 13.66
CA THR A 11 -2.36 -10.42 14.32
C THR A 11 -1.74 -11.63 13.61
N PRO A 12 -0.42 -11.87 13.77
CA PRO A 12 0.25 -13.03 13.17
C PRO A 12 -0.38 -14.36 13.59
N GLU A 13 -0.77 -14.49 14.86
CA GLU A 13 -1.31 -15.72 15.45
C GLU A 13 -2.66 -16.08 14.81
N ALA A 14 -3.53 -15.07 14.63
CA ALA A 14 -4.86 -15.27 14.07
C ALA A 14 -4.85 -15.46 12.54
N CYS A 15 -3.87 -14.85 11.84
CA CYS A 15 -3.98 -14.65 10.41
C CYS A 15 -2.89 -15.30 9.57
N ALA A 16 -1.69 -15.49 10.12
CA ALA A 16 -0.52 -15.88 9.35
C ALA A 16 -0.31 -17.39 9.27
N GLY A 17 -1.10 -18.18 10.01
CA GLY A 17 -1.04 -19.64 10.02
C GLY A 17 -1.12 -20.28 8.63
N HIS A 18 -0.42 -21.41 8.46
CA HIS A 18 -0.46 -22.21 7.24
C HIS A 18 -0.86 -23.64 7.54
N GLU A 19 -2.10 -23.99 7.22
CA GLU A 19 -2.63 -25.35 7.38
C GLU A 19 -2.42 -26.22 6.12
N GLY A 20 -1.60 -25.74 5.16
CA GLY A 20 -1.23 -26.51 3.97
C GLY A 20 0.05 -27.33 4.18
N GLY A 21 0.46 -28.04 3.13
CA GLY A 21 1.70 -28.82 3.19
C GLY A 21 2.93 -27.96 3.48
N THR A 22 3.89 -28.50 4.23
CA THR A 22 5.14 -27.82 4.57
C THR A 22 6.31 -28.35 3.73
N ALA A 23 7.20 -27.47 3.30
CA ALA A 23 8.45 -27.82 2.61
C ALA A 23 9.44 -28.40 3.62
N SER A 24 10.46 -29.13 3.17
CA SER A 24 11.57 -29.52 4.06
C SER A 24 12.46 -28.33 4.39
N VAL A 25 13.27 -28.42 5.46
CA VAL A 25 14.17 -27.33 5.88
C VAL A 25 15.18 -27.00 4.77
N PRO A 26 15.86 -28.00 4.16
CA PRO A 26 16.76 -27.74 3.04
C PRO A 26 16.08 -27.01 1.88
N ARG A 27 14.83 -27.39 1.55
CA ARG A 27 14.09 -26.73 0.47
C ARG A 27 13.77 -25.27 0.79
N ALA A 28 13.42 -24.96 2.04
CA ALA A 28 13.19 -23.59 2.47
C ALA A 28 14.48 -22.75 2.43
N VAL A 29 15.60 -23.32 2.87
CA VAL A 29 16.92 -22.67 2.78
C VAL A 29 17.29 -22.37 1.32
N VAL A 30 17.14 -23.34 0.41
CA VAL A 30 17.40 -23.14 -1.03
C VAL A 30 16.52 -22.03 -1.61
N ARG A 31 15.23 -21.97 -1.23
CA ARG A 31 14.31 -20.91 -1.65
C ARG A 31 14.77 -19.52 -1.20
N LEU A 32 15.18 -19.40 0.07
CA LEU A 32 15.70 -18.15 0.63
C LEU A 32 17.01 -17.75 -0.04
N ALA A 33 17.94 -18.68 -0.22
CA ALA A 33 19.21 -18.45 -0.91
C ALA A 33 18.98 -17.98 -2.36
N ALA A 34 18.06 -18.62 -3.08
CA ALA A 34 17.68 -18.20 -4.44
C ALA A 34 17.07 -16.79 -4.47
N ALA A 35 16.20 -16.46 -3.51
CA ALA A 35 15.62 -15.12 -3.41
C ALA A 35 16.69 -14.06 -3.12
N VAL A 36 17.63 -14.34 -2.20
CA VAL A 36 18.77 -13.46 -1.88
C VAL A 36 19.65 -13.27 -3.11
N ALA A 37 20.00 -14.34 -3.81
CA ALA A 37 20.80 -14.27 -5.04
C ALA A 37 20.11 -13.41 -6.12
N LEU A 38 18.80 -13.57 -6.32
CA LEU A 38 18.02 -12.75 -7.25
C LEU A 38 17.98 -11.27 -6.84
N ILE A 39 17.87 -10.97 -5.55
CA ILE A 39 17.93 -9.59 -5.03
C ILE A 39 19.29 -8.97 -5.33
N LEU A 40 20.38 -9.68 -5.03
CA LEU A 40 21.74 -9.23 -5.32
C LEU A 40 21.96 -9.01 -6.82
N LEU A 41 21.53 -9.95 -7.65
CA LEU A 41 21.59 -9.81 -9.11
C LEU A 41 20.77 -8.61 -9.60
N GLY A 42 19.58 -8.38 -9.05
CA GLY A 42 18.76 -7.21 -9.36
C GLY A 42 19.44 -5.90 -9.00
N ILE A 43 20.15 -5.85 -7.86
CA ILE A 43 20.89 -4.66 -7.43
C ILE A 43 22.07 -4.35 -8.35
N LEU A 44 22.81 -5.39 -8.75
CA LEU A 44 23.97 -5.28 -9.63
C LEU A 44 23.56 -5.00 -11.08
N GLY A 45 22.47 -5.60 -11.55
CA GLY A 45 21.94 -5.44 -12.91
C GLY A 45 21.04 -4.22 -13.13
N ALA A 46 20.59 -3.54 -12.07
CA ALA A 46 19.70 -2.38 -12.21
C ALA A 46 20.30 -1.18 -12.98
N PRO A 47 21.59 -0.81 -12.83
CA PRO A 47 22.17 0.30 -13.59
C PRO A 47 22.05 0.15 -15.13
N PRO A 48 22.47 -0.96 -15.77
CA PRO A 48 22.31 -1.12 -17.22
C PRO A 48 20.84 -1.24 -17.63
N VAL A 49 19.98 -1.86 -16.81
CA VAL A 49 18.54 -1.98 -17.10
C VAL A 49 17.84 -0.62 -17.17
N ARG A 50 18.34 0.41 -16.47
CA ARG A 50 17.80 1.77 -16.55
C ARG A 50 18.08 2.45 -17.89
N LEU A 51 19.14 2.04 -18.60
CA LEU A 51 19.49 2.56 -19.92
C LEU A 51 18.63 1.93 -21.03
N LEU A 52 17.91 0.85 -20.73
CA LEU A 52 17.02 0.21 -21.69
C LEU A 52 15.77 1.07 -21.97
N PRO A 53 15.25 1.05 -23.22
CA PRO A 53 13.94 1.60 -23.54
C PRO A 53 12.83 0.95 -22.68
N ALA A 54 11.68 1.63 -22.61
CA ALA A 54 10.59 1.22 -21.72
C ALA A 54 10.13 -0.25 -21.93
N GLY A 55 9.99 -0.70 -23.18
CA GLY A 55 9.54 -2.07 -23.50
C GLY A 55 10.47 -3.17 -22.96
N PRO A 56 11.76 -3.21 -23.37
CA PRO A 56 12.73 -4.18 -22.85
C PRO A 56 12.91 -4.08 -21.33
N ARG A 57 12.97 -2.86 -20.79
CA ARG A 57 13.05 -2.63 -19.34
C ARG A 57 11.88 -3.26 -18.60
N HIS A 58 10.65 -3.05 -19.08
CA HIS A 58 9.45 -3.64 -18.51
C HIS A 58 9.52 -5.17 -18.56
N THR A 59 10.01 -5.75 -19.64
CA THR A 59 10.17 -7.21 -19.78
C THR A 59 11.14 -7.77 -18.74
N VAL A 60 12.31 -7.15 -18.56
CA VAL A 60 13.30 -7.54 -17.56
C VAL A 60 12.72 -7.43 -16.14
N VAL A 61 12.07 -6.31 -15.82
CA VAL A 61 11.43 -6.11 -14.50
C VAL A 61 10.37 -7.16 -14.23
N ARG A 62 9.54 -7.52 -15.22
CA ARG A 62 8.53 -8.59 -15.06
C ARG A 62 9.17 -9.93 -14.79
N ALA A 63 10.15 -10.31 -15.61
CA ALA A 63 10.82 -11.60 -15.51
C ALA A 63 11.53 -11.74 -14.16
N TRP A 64 12.29 -10.73 -13.76
CA TRP A 64 12.97 -10.71 -12.47
C TRP A 64 11.99 -10.74 -11.29
N SER A 65 10.93 -9.94 -11.32
CA SER A 65 9.91 -9.91 -10.27
C SER A 65 9.16 -11.25 -10.15
N ALA A 66 8.85 -11.88 -11.29
CA ALA A 66 8.23 -13.19 -11.33
C ALA A 66 9.17 -14.28 -10.80
N ALA A 67 10.45 -14.23 -11.15
CA ALA A 67 11.47 -15.14 -10.64
C ALA A 67 11.62 -15.01 -9.12
N LEU A 68 11.62 -13.78 -8.60
CA LEU A 68 11.71 -13.53 -7.16
C LEU A 68 10.53 -14.14 -6.39
N VAL A 69 9.30 -13.92 -6.84
CA VAL A 69 8.11 -14.52 -6.20
C VAL A 69 8.14 -16.05 -6.32
N ARG A 70 8.58 -16.59 -7.46
CA ARG A 70 8.72 -18.04 -7.67
C ARG A 70 9.82 -18.66 -6.82
N ALA A 71 10.89 -17.92 -6.50
CA ALA A 71 11.96 -18.39 -5.62
C ALA A 71 11.44 -18.70 -4.21
N PHE A 72 10.42 -17.98 -3.74
CA PHE A 72 9.70 -18.31 -2.50
C PHE A 72 8.77 -19.53 -2.62
N GLY A 73 8.69 -20.15 -3.80
CA GLY A 73 7.82 -21.30 -4.06
C GLY A 73 6.36 -20.95 -4.32
N ILE A 74 6.07 -19.68 -4.62
CA ILE A 74 4.74 -19.18 -4.90
C ILE A 74 4.47 -19.23 -6.40
N ARG A 75 3.35 -19.85 -6.80
CA ARG A 75 2.88 -19.83 -8.18
C ARG A 75 2.13 -18.55 -8.45
N ILE A 76 2.37 -17.91 -9.60
CA ILE A 76 1.68 -16.67 -9.98
C ILE A 76 0.61 -17.00 -11.01
N THR A 77 -0.59 -16.46 -10.82
CA THR A 77 -1.67 -16.51 -11.80
C THR A 77 -2.24 -15.11 -11.98
N VAL A 78 -2.37 -14.69 -13.23
CA VAL A 78 -2.85 -13.36 -13.60
C VAL A 78 -4.15 -13.54 -14.37
N HIS A 79 -5.21 -12.88 -13.91
CA HIS A 79 -6.52 -12.88 -14.54
C HIS A 79 -6.87 -11.50 -15.08
N GLY A 80 -7.55 -11.46 -16.22
CA GLY A 80 -7.89 -10.22 -16.91
C GLY A 80 -6.75 -9.75 -17.83
N SER A 81 -7.05 -8.75 -18.64
CA SER A 81 -6.07 -8.15 -19.56
C SER A 81 -5.56 -6.82 -19.00
N PRO A 82 -4.25 -6.54 -19.11
CA PRO A 82 -3.69 -5.26 -18.72
C PRO A 82 -4.24 -4.09 -19.52
N GLY A 83 -4.91 -4.32 -20.67
CA GLY A 83 -5.42 -3.30 -21.59
C GLY A 83 -4.29 -2.45 -22.22
N PRO A 84 -4.63 -1.38 -22.98
CA PRO A 84 -3.63 -0.55 -23.65
C PRO A 84 -2.69 0.13 -22.66
N ASP A 85 -1.50 0.48 -23.16
CA ASP A 85 -0.48 1.25 -22.43
C ASP A 85 -0.93 2.67 -22.13
N GLY A 86 -0.17 3.35 -21.26
CA GLY A 86 -0.46 4.70 -20.79
C GLY A 86 -0.53 4.85 -19.27
N GLY A 87 -0.47 6.10 -18.83
CA GLY A 87 -0.49 6.48 -17.43
C GLY A 87 -1.78 6.07 -16.75
N ARG A 88 -1.66 5.41 -15.59
CA ARG A 88 -2.82 4.97 -14.79
C ARG A 88 -2.44 4.68 -13.36
N LEU A 89 -3.38 4.94 -12.46
CA LEU A 89 -3.24 4.61 -11.04
C LEU A 89 -3.71 3.17 -10.81
N LEU A 90 -2.78 2.28 -10.45
CA LEU A 90 -3.09 0.92 -10.04
C LEU A 90 -3.38 0.93 -8.53
N VAL A 91 -4.52 0.36 -8.13
CA VAL A 91 -4.94 0.32 -6.72
C VAL A 91 -5.24 -1.11 -6.31
N ALA A 92 -4.65 -1.58 -5.21
CA ALA A 92 -4.78 -2.96 -4.76
C ALA A 92 -5.01 -3.06 -3.25
N ASN A 93 -5.68 -4.12 -2.80
CA ASN A 93 -5.59 -4.55 -1.40
C ASN A 93 -4.16 -4.97 -1.05
N HIS A 94 -3.77 -4.88 0.23
CA HIS A 94 -2.40 -5.17 0.64
C HIS A 94 -2.37 -6.26 1.70
N ILE A 95 -1.74 -7.40 1.38
CA ILE A 95 -1.65 -8.58 2.22
C ILE A 95 -0.22 -8.81 2.73
N SER A 96 0.76 -8.56 1.87
CA SER A 96 2.14 -8.98 2.09
C SER A 96 3.13 -7.99 1.49
N TRP A 97 4.34 -7.97 2.02
CA TRP A 97 5.47 -7.35 1.33
C TRP A 97 5.73 -7.98 -0.05
N LEU A 98 5.29 -9.24 -0.27
CA LEU A 98 5.34 -9.91 -1.58
C LEU A 98 4.44 -9.28 -2.64
N ASP A 99 3.46 -8.47 -2.24
CA ASP A 99 2.54 -7.84 -3.19
C ASP A 99 3.27 -6.90 -4.16
N ILE A 100 4.37 -6.30 -3.71
CA ILE A 100 5.18 -5.39 -4.53
C ILE A 100 5.77 -6.12 -5.74
N PRO A 101 6.62 -7.16 -5.57
CA PRO A 101 7.14 -7.92 -6.71
C PRO A 101 6.03 -8.69 -7.43
N LEU A 102 4.96 -9.10 -6.75
CA LEU A 102 3.81 -9.75 -7.38
C LEU A 102 3.14 -8.84 -8.42
N VAL A 103 2.83 -7.59 -8.05
CA VAL A 103 2.24 -6.61 -8.98
C VAL A 103 3.23 -6.29 -10.11
N ALA A 104 4.51 -6.08 -9.80
CA ALA A 104 5.54 -5.80 -10.81
C ALA A 104 5.72 -6.93 -11.84
N ALA A 105 5.49 -8.19 -11.44
CA ALA A 105 5.50 -9.34 -12.34
C ALA A 105 4.35 -9.30 -13.37
N ALA A 106 3.17 -8.82 -12.96
CA ALA A 106 2.02 -8.69 -13.85
C ALA A 106 2.04 -7.41 -14.69
N LEU A 107 2.34 -6.29 -14.04
CA LEU A 107 2.26 -4.94 -14.57
C LEU A 107 3.46 -4.13 -14.05
N PRO A 108 4.52 -3.94 -14.86
CA PRO A 108 5.59 -3.01 -14.53
C PRO A 108 5.03 -1.64 -14.22
N CYS A 109 5.39 -1.13 -13.06
CA CYS A 109 4.84 0.08 -12.49
C CYS A 109 5.85 0.68 -11.51
N ARG A 110 5.74 1.99 -11.27
CA ARG A 110 6.36 2.63 -10.12
C ARG A 110 5.55 2.29 -8.88
N MET A 111 6.23 1.91 -7.80
CA MET A 111 5.58 1.58 -6.53
C MET A 111 5.69 2.75 -5.57
N LEU A 112 4.66 2.98 -4.75
CA LEU A 112 4.70 3.94 -3.66
C LEU A 112 5.21 3.26 -2.37
N ALA A 113 6.32 3.70 -1.81
CA ALA A 113 6.91 3.14 -0.59
C ALA A 113 7.07 4.20 0.51
N LYS A 114 7.16 3.76 1.77
CA LYS A 114 7.49 4.64 2.90
C LYS A 114 8.94 5.14 2.76
N SER A 115 9.19 6.40 3.07
CA SER A 115 10.53 7.01 3.10
C SER A 115 11.55 6.18 3.88
N ASP A 116 11.16 5.58 5.00
CA ASP A 116 12.05 4.80 5.87
C ASP A 116 12.64 3.57 5.15
N ILE A 117 11.91 3.00 4.18
CA ILE A 117 12.39 1.88 3.37
C ILE A 117 13.62 2.30 2.54
N ARG A 118 13.76 3.59 2.21
CA ARG A 118 14.96 4.11 1.53
C ARG A 118 16.22 3.87 2.36
N ALA A 119 16.12 3.95 3.69
CA ALA A 119 17.24 3.76 4.61
C ALA A 119 17.61 2.27 4.81
N TRP A 120 16.77 1.34 4.34
CA TRP A 120 17.04 -0.07 4.53
C TRP A 120 18.22 -0.52 3.66
N PRO A 121 19.20 -1.25 4.24
CA PRO A 121 20.30 -1.80 3.47
C PRO A 121 19.74 -2.75 2.41
N VAL A 122 20.33 -2.74 1.22
CA VAL A 122 19.96 -3.59 0.07
C VAL A 122 18.60 -3.22 -0.55
N LEU A 123 17.49 -3.34 0.20
CA LEU A 123 16.12 -3.11 -0.29
C LEU A 123 15.83 -1.64 -0.63
N GLY A 124 16.35 -0.68 0.14
CA GLY A 124 16.17 0.74 -0.15
C GLY A 124 16.86 1.16 -1.46
N ARG A 125 18.07 0.65 -1.70
CA ARG A 125 18.81 0.86 -2.95
C ARG A 125 18.10 0.24 -4.14
N LEU A 126 17.59 -0.98 -3.99
CA LEU A 126 16.84 -1.68 -5.04
C LEU A 126 15.53 -0.96 -5.38
N ALA A 127 14.76 -0.56 -4.36
CA ALA A 127 13.53 0.19 -4.53
C ALA A 127 13.78 1.54 -5.23
N GLY A 128 14.78 2.31 -4.79
CA GLY A 128 15.17 3.54 -5.49
C GLY A 128 15.62 3.29 -6.92
N ARG A 129 16.34 2.19 -7.16
CA ARG A 129 16.77 1.76 -8.48
C ARG A 129 15.61 1.38 -9.41
N ALA A 130 14.58 0.73 -8.87
CA ALA A 130 13.36 0.33 -9.58
C ALA A 130 12.36 1.47 -9.85
N GLY A 131 12.67 2.72 -9.45
CA GLY A 131 11.82 3.88 -9.69
C GLY A 131 10.69 4.04 -8.66
N THR A 132 10.83 3.43 -7.48
CA THR A 132 9.91 3.59 -6.35
C THR A 132 9.80 5.06 -5.94
N LEU A 133 8.57 5.53 -5.80
CA LEU A 133 8.24 6.83 -5.27
C LEU A 133 8.21 6.72 -3.75
N PHE A 134 9.19 7.32 -3.07
CA PHE A 134 9.26 7.32 -1.61
C PHE A 134 8.46 8.47 -1.03
N ILE A 135 7.61 8.20 -0.04
CA ILE A 135 6.74 9.18 0.58
C ILE A 135 6.74 9.08 2.09
N GLU A 136 6.52 10.22 2.73
CA GLU A 136 6.36 10.33 4.17
C GLU A 136 4.87 10.20 4.53
N ARG A 137 4.45 8.97 4.84
CA ARG A 137 3.05 8.68 5.17
C ARG A 137 2.64 9.21 6.55
N ASP A 138 3.63 9.46 7.41
CA ASP A 138 3.45 9.81 8.82
C ASP A 138 3.29 11.33 9.00
N ARG A 139 3.58 12.12 7.95
CA ARG A 139 3.47 13.58 7.95
C ARG A 139 2.36 14.03 7.01
N ILE A 140 1.21 14.43 7.58
CA ILE A 140 0.07 15.00 6.84
C ILE A 140 0.51 16.18 5.96
N ARG A 141 1.47 16.98 6.42
CA ARG A 141 2.05 18.12 5.68
C ARG A 141 2.75 17.71 4.37
N ALA A 142 3.25 16.47 4.26
CA ALA A 142 3.91 15.95 3.05
C ALA A 142 2.91 15.42 2.00
N LEU A 143 1.60 15.42 2.32
CA LEU A 143 0.57 14.86 1.45
C LEU A 143 0.43 15.59 0.10
N PRO A 144 0.45 16.94 0.02
CA PRO A 144 0.37 17.63 -1.27
C PRO A 144 1.56 17.30 -2.19
N ALA A 145 2.78 17.26 -1.63
CA ALA A 145 3.98 16.89 -2.39
C ALA A 145 3.93 15.44 -2.90
N THR A 146 3.39 14.53 -2.09
CA THR A 146 3.13 13.14 -2.48
C THR A 146 2.15 13.06 -3.65
N VAL A 147 1.03 13.81 -3.58
CA VAL A 147 0.05 13.86 -4.66
C VAL A 147 0.69 14.40 -5.93
N GLY A 148 1.41 15.52 -5.87
CA GLY A 148 2.11 16.09 -7.02
C GLY A 148 3.12 15.14 -7.67
N THR A 149 3.87 14.38 -6.86
CA THR A 149 4.83 13.38 -7.35
C THR A 149 4.12 12.25 -8.11
N ILE A 150 2.99 11.77 -7.59
CA ILE A 150 2.19 10.74 -8.26
C ILE A 150 1.57 11.32 -9.55
N THR A 151 1.01 12.52 -9.51
CA THR A 151 0.42 13.21 -10.68
C THR A 151 1.43 13.36 -11.80
N GLY A 152 2.65 13.83 -11.50
CA GLY A 152 3.72 14.00 -12.49
C GLY A 152 4.12 12.67 -13.17
N ALA A 153 4.23 11.59 -12.39
CA ALA A 153 4.52 10.27 -12.96
C ALA A 153 3.37 9.77 -13.85
N LEU A 154 2.12 9.96 -13.42
CA LEU A 154 0.95 9.57 -14.22
C LEU A 154 0.88 10.35 -15.55
N LEU A 155 1.14 11.66 -15.52
CA LEU A 155 1.19 12.52 -16.72
C LEU A 155 2.34 12.14 -17.66
N ALA A 156 3.46 11.64 -17.14
CA ALA A 156 4.56 11.10 -17.94
C ALA A 156 4.24 9.73 -18.59
N GLY A 157 3.02 9.22 -18.43
CA GLY A 157 2.59 7.94 -18.97
C GLY A 157 2.96 6.73 -18.11
N ASP A 158 3.52 6.95 -16.92
CA ASP A 158 3.88 5.86 -16.02
C ASP A 158 2.65 5.28 -15.31
N ARG A 159 2.72 3.97 -15.03
CA ARG A 159 1.78 3.30 -14.14
C ARG A 159 2.28 3.46 -12.72
N VAL A 160 1.42 3.94 -11.82
CA VAL A 160 1.77 4.10 -10.40
C VAL A 160 0.89 3.18 -9.56
N THR A 161 1.50 2.28 -8.80
CA THR A 161 0.79 1.39 -7.88
C THR A 161 0.77 1.96 -6.48
N VAL A 162 -0.42 1.96 -5.89
CA VAL A 162 -0.66 2.32 -4.50
C VAL A 162 -1.49 1.26 -3.79
N PHE A 163 -1.20 1.07 -2.51
CA PHE A 163 -1.95 0.25 -1.58
C PHE A 163 -2.73 1.17 -0.63
N PRO A 164 -3.94 1.61 -1.02
CA PRO A 164 -4.64 2.70 -0.35
C PRO A 164 -5.12 2.34 1.06
N GLU A 165 -5.09 1.08 1.48
CA GLU A 165 -5.33 0.65 2.87
C GLU A 165 -4.34 1.29 3.85
N GLY A 166 -3.14 1.67 3.37
CA GLY A 166 -2.11 2.34 4.17
C GLY A 166 -1.37 1.42 5.14
N SER A 167 -1.78 0.17 5.26
CA SER A 167 -1.14 -0.92 5.99
C SER A 167 -1.48 -2.25 5.31
N THR A 168 -0.86 -3.34 5.74
CA THR A 168 -1.18 -4.70 5.31
C THR A 168 -2.31 -5.29 6.16
N TRP A 169 -3.10 -6.17 5.54
CA TRP A 169 -4.21 -6.91 6.13
C TRP A 169 -4.08 -8.39 5.82
N CYS A 170 -4.79 -9.26 6.52
CA CYS A 170 -4.64 -10.70 6.30
C CYS A 170 -5.29 -11.25 5.01
N GLY A 171 -5.90 -10.37 4.21
CA GLY A 171 -6.71 -10.76 3.04
C GLY A 171 -8.06 -11.39 3.39
N ARG A 172 -8.38 -11.55 4.68
CA ARG A 172 -9.72 -11.93 5.17
C ARG A 172 -10.55 -10.71 5.58
N ALA A 173 -9.89 -9.76 6.21
CA ALA A 173 -10.37 -8.41 6.44
C ALA A 173 -9.57 -7.43 5.57
N GLN A 174 -10.05 -6.19 5.49
CA GLN A 174 -9.39 -5.10 4.76
C GLN A 174 -9.73 -3.75 5.37
N GLY A 175 -8.87 -2.76 5.12
CA GLY A 175 -9.07 -1.40 5.57
C GLY A 175 -9.91 -0.56 4.62
N THR A 176 -10.09 0.72 4.97
CA THR A 176 -10.67 1.72 4.07
C THR A 176 -9.61 2.28 3.14
N PHE A 177 -10.00 2.53 1.89
CA PHE A 177 -9.09 3.11 0.91
C PHE A 177 -8.90 4.60 1.17
N ARG A 178 -7.67 5.00 1.49
CA ARG A 178 -7.26 6.39 1.67
C ARG A 178 -7.32 7.14 0.33
N ARG A 179 -7.83 8.37 0.41
CA ARG A 179 -8.27 9.16 -0.75
C ARG A 179 -7.16 9.94 -1.45
N ALA A 180 -6.00 10.09 -0.81
CA ALA A 180 -4.96 11.02 -1.28
C ALA A 180 -4.43 10.66 -2.68
N ALA A 181 -4.07 9.40 -2.92
CA ALA A 181 -3.58 8.95 -4.23
C ALA A 181 -4.64 9.08 -5.34
N PHE A 182 -5.93 8.98 -4.99
CA PHE A 182 -7.02 9.17 -5.95
C PHE A 182 -7.14 10.63 -6.42
N GLN A 183 -6.70 11.60 -5.62
CA GLN A 183 -6.59 12.99 -6.08
C GLN A 183 -5.61 13.09 -7.25
N ALA A 184 -4.46 12.40 -7.18
CA ALA A 184 -3.48 12.41 -8.25
C ALA A 184 -4.03 11.84 -9.57
N ALA A 185 -4.90 10.82 -9.50
CA ALA A 185 -5.57 10.29 -10.69
C ALA A 185 -6.57 11.28 -11.30
N LEU A 186 -7.29 12.04 -10.46
CA LEU A 186 -8.19 13.11 -10.92
C LEU A 186 -7.40 14.25 -11.58
N ASP A 187 -6.33 14.71 -10.92
CA ASP A 187 -5.48 15.80 -11.40
C ASP A 187 -4.81 15.44 -12.73
N ALA A 188 -4.32 14.21 -12.85
CA ALA A 188 -3.69 13.71 -14.09
C ALA A 188 -4.71 13.29 -15.17
N ARG A 189 -6.02 13.28 -14.86
CA ARG A 189 -7.10 12.80 -15.75
C ARG A 189 -6.84 11.41 -16.34
N VAL A 190 -6.30 10.51 -15.53
CA VAL A 190 -6.00 9.12 -15.93
C VAL A 190 -6.99 8.12 -15.35
N PRO A 191 -7.19 6.94 -15.97
CA PRO A 191 -8.02 5.91 -15.40
C PRO A 191 -7.42 5.34 -14.10
N VAL A 192 -8.30 4.85 -13.22
CA VAL A 192 -7.93 4.01 -12.08
C VAL A 192 -8.14 2.55 -12.47
N GLN A 193 -7.15 1.71 -12.21
CA GLN A 193 -7.16 0.28 -12.49
C GLN A 193 -7.15 -0.49 -11.17
N PRO A 194 -8.32 -0.98 -10.69
CA PRO A 194 -8.37 -1.82 -9.51
C PRO A 194 -7.73 -3.18 -9.79
N LEU A 195 -6.96 -3.65 -8.81
CA LEU A 195 -6.33 -4.97 -8.78
C LEU A 195 -6.79 -5.68 -7.50
N ARG A 196 -7.10 -6.97 -7.61
CA ARG A 196 -7.36 -7.81 -6.45
C ARG A 196 -6.24 -8.82 -6.29
N LEU A 197 -5.60 -8.81 -5.13
CA LEU A 197 -4.56 -9.75 -4.75
C LEU A 197 -5.16 -10.80 -3.83
N THR A 198 -4.89 -12.08 -4.09
CA THR A 198 -5.35 -13.18 -3.25
C THR A 198 -4.30 -14.28 -3.20
N TYR A 199 -3.99 -14.76 -2.01
CA TYR A 199 -3.12 -15.92 -1.82
C TYR A 199 -3.98 -17.13 -1.48
N LEU A 200 -3.85 -18.19 -2.28
CA LEU A 200 -4.63 -19.41 -2.15
C LEU A 200 -3.72 -20.61 -1.93
N ARG A 201 -4.23 -21.59 -1.19
CA ARG A 201 -3.69 -22.94 -1.10
C ARG A 201 -4.17 -23.78 -2.29
N ARG A 202 -3.72 -25.04 -2.36
CA ARG A 202 -4.12 -25.99 -3.41
C ARG A 202 -5.60 -26.36 -3.37
N ASP A 203 -6.20 -26.37 -2.18
CA ASP A 203 -7.62 -26.62 -1.93
C ASP A 203 -8.52 -25.41 -2.26
N GLY A 204 -7.95 -24.31 -2.75
CA GLY A 204 -8.68 -23.08 -3.06
C GLY A 204 -8.98 -22.19 -1.85
N ASN A 205 -8.62 -22.61 -0.64
CA ASN A 205 -8.76 -21.78 0.56
C ASN A 205 -7.67 -20.71 0.65
N ARG A 206 -7.95 -19.62 1.38
CA ARG A 206 -6.97 -18.55 1.60
C ARG A 206 -5.74 -19.06 2.34
N ALA A 207 -4.55 -18.77 1.81
CA ALA A 207 -3.28 -19.08 2.45
C ALA A 207 -2.89 -17.94 3.40
N GLY A 208 -2.77 -18.25 4.70
CA GLY A 208 -2.30 -17.29 5.71
C GLY A 208 -0.79 -17.04 5.68
N ALA A 209 0.01 -18.02 5.24
CA ALA A 209 1.48 -17.93 5.23
C ALA A 209 2.04 -16.58 4.71
N PRO A 210 1.57 -16.03 3.57
CA PRO A 210 2.06 -14.75 3.04
C PRO A 210 1.61 -13.51 3.80
N ALA A 211 0.58 -13.60 4.66
CA ALA A 211 0.11 -12.46 5.43
C ALA A 211 1.25 -11.91 6.29
N PHE A 212 1.45 -10.59 6.23
CA PHE A 212 2.44 -9.87 7.01
C PHE A 212 1.70 -8.75 7.75
N VAL A 213 1.32 -8.97 9.01
CA VAL A 213 0.36 -8.11 9.74
C VAL A 213 0.80 -7.91 11.19
N GLY A 214 0.36 -6.82 11.81
CA GLY A 214 0.71 -6.51 13.21
C GLY A 214 2.22 -6.46 13.43
N ASP A 215 2.67 -7.08 14.52
CA ASP A 215 4.08 -7.12 14.93
C ASP A 215 4.85 -8.32 14.36
N ASP A 216 4.40 -8.89 13.23
CA ASP A 216 5.06 -10.04 12.56
C ASP A 216 6.52 -9.70 12.21
N PRO A 217 7.52 -10.40 12.78
CA PRO A 217 8.91 -10.19 12.41
C PRO A 217 9.13 -10.59 10.94
N LEU A 218 9.85 -9.76 10.18
CA LEU A 218 10.14 -10.05 8.77
C LEU A 218 10.83 -11.42 8.59
N THR A 219 11.71 -11.79 9.51
CA THR A 219 12.39 -13.11 9.51
C THR A 219 11.41 -14.26 9.69
N ALA A 220 10.42 -14.13 10.58
CA ALA A 220 9.38 -15.12 10.79
C ALA A 220 8.50 -15.26 9.53
N SER A 221 8.11 -14.13 8.93
CA SER A 221 7.37 -14.09 7.66
C SER A 221 8.13 -14.76 6.52
N LEU A 222 9.41 -14.42 6.33
CA LEU A 222 10.29 -15.02 5.33
C LEU A 222 10.39 -16.54 5.48
N TRP A 223 10.63 -17.01 6.71
CA TRP A 223 10.71 -18.44 7.00
C TRP A 223 9.39 -19.15 6.73
N ARG A 224 8.28 -18.59 7.22
CA ARG A 224 6.93 -19.13 7.04
C ARG A 224 6.55 -19.26 5.57
N ILE A 225 6.84 -18.25 4.77
CA ILE A 225 6.62 -18.25 3.32
C ILE A 225 7.51 -19.31 2.64
N ALA A 226 8.81 -19.34 2.95
CA ALA A 226 9.74 -20.30 2.36
C ALA A 226 9.37 -21.76 2.70
N ARG A 227 8.77 -21.98 3.87
CA ARG A 227 8.27 -23.26 4.36
C ARG A 227 6.90 -23.65 3.78
N ALA A 228 6.10 -22.71 3.28
CA ALA A 228 4.79 -23.03 2.75
C ALA A 228 4.87 -23.80 1.40
N ARG A 229 4.03 -24.82 1.20
CA ARG A 229 3.86 -25.48 -0.10
C ARG A 229 2.49 -25.22 -0.70
N GLY A 230 2.45 -25.23 -2.02
CA GLY A 230 1.21 -25.19 -2.76
C GLY A 230 0.53 -23.82 -2.79
N VAL A 231 1.19 -22.77 -2.29
CA VAL A 231 0.68 -21.40 -2.34
C VAL A 231 0.67 -20.88 -3.79
N ARG A 232 -0.46 -20.29 -4.17
CA ARG A 232 -0.67 -19.57 -5.43
C ARG A 232 -1.07 -18.13 -5.11
N ALA A 233 -0.36 -17.17 -5.68
CA ALA A 233 -0.74 -15.78 -5.69
C ALA A 233 -1.55 -15.49 -6.96
N GLU A 234 -2.78 -15.02 -6.79
CA GLU A 234 -3.65 -14.55 -7.86
C GLU A 234 -3.69 -13.04 -7.90
N ILE A 235 -3.54 -12.50 -9.10
CA ILE A 235 -3.74 -11.09 -9.40
C ILE A 235 -4.89 -11.00 -10.38
N ARG A 236 -5.99 -10.37 -10.00
CA ARG A 236 -7.11 -10.10 -10.90
C ARG A 236 -7.13 -8.64 -11.28
N LEU A 237 -6.92 -8.36 -12.55
CA LEU A 237 -7.08 -7.05 -13.15
C LEU A 237 -8.57 -6.83 -13.39
N LEU A 238 -9.16 -5.88 -12.66
CA LEU A 238 -10.60 -5.60 -12.70
C LEU A 238 -10.91 -4.56 -13.79
N PRO A 239 -12.18 -4.31 -14.14
CA PRO A 239 -12.50 -3.24 -15.07
C PRO A 239 -11.95 -1.87 -14.61
N ARG A 240 -11.38 -1.12 -15.55
CA ARG A 240 -10.87 0.24 -15.29
C ARG A 240 -12.02 1.17 -14.97
N ILE A 241 -11.79 2.08 -14.03
CA ILE A 241 -12.65 3.25 -13.82
C ILE A 241 -12.13 4.35 -14.75
N PRO A 242 -12.89 4.77 -15.77
CA PRO A 242 -12.42 5.78 -16.71
C PRO A 242 -12.27 7.15 -16.03
N PRO A 243 -11.38 8.01 -16.54
CA PRO A 243 -11.26 9.39 -16.04
C PRO A 243 -12.59 10.13 -16.20
N GLY A 244 -12.86 11.09 -15.32
CA GLY A 244 -14.08 11.91 -15.36
C GLY A 244 -15.36 11.21 -14.86
N ARG A 245 -15.37 9.89 -14.65
CA ARG A 245 -16.55 9.18 -14.12
C ARG A 245 -16.99 9.65 -12.73
N TYR A 246 -16.03 10.07 -11.91
CA TYR A 246 -16.28 10.59 -10.56
C TYR A 246 -15.57 11.94 -10.42
N ALA A 247 -16.28 12.95 -9.92
CA ALA A 247 -15.73 14.29 -9.71
C ALA A 247 -14.87 14.39 -8.44
N HIS A 248 -15.14 13.55 -7.43
CA HIS A 248 -14.49 13.64 -6.13
C HIS A 248 -13.68 12.39 -5.78
N ARG A 249 -12.50 12.61 -5.17
CA ARG A 249 -11.58 11.55 -4.73
C ARG A 249 -12.23 10.55 -3.76
N ARG A 250 -13.25 10.99 -3.00
CA ARG A 250 -14.01 10.13 -2.07
C ARG A 250 -14.77 9.05 -2.83
N ASP A 251 -15.52 9.44 -3.86
CA ASP A 251 -16.38 8.53 -4.61
C ASP A 251 -15.57 7.62 -5.51
N LEU A 252 -14.50 8.15 -6.10
CA LEU A 252 -13.54 7.36 -6.85
C LEU A 252 -12.86 6.29 -5.98
N ALA A 253 -12.41 6.66 -4.77
CA ALA A 253 -11.83 5.72 -3.83
C ALA A 253 -12.83 4.64 -3.39
N ALA A 254 -14.07 5.03 -3.09
CA ALA A 254 -15.13 4.10 -2.69
C ALA A 254 -15.51 3.14 -3.84
N ALA A 255 -15.58 3.64 -5.08
CA ALA A 255 -15.86 2.82 -6.25
C ALA A 255 -14.72 1.81 -6.52
N ALA A 256 -13.47 2.27 -6.45
CA ALA A 256 -12.32 1.40 -6.57
C ALA A 256 -12.28 0.34 -5.46
N GLN A 257 -12.54 0.74 -4.21
CA GLN A 257 -12.62 -0.19 -3.09
C GLN A 257 -13.72 -1.23 -3.36
N ARG A 258 -14.95 -0.84 -3.69
CA ARG A 258 -16.03 -1.78 -4.03
C ARG A 258 -15.64 -2.75 -5.14
N ALA A 259 -14.91 -2.31 -6.17
CA ALA A 259 -14.40 -3.21 -7.20
C ALA A 259 -13.40 -4.23 -6.65
N VAL A 260 -12.45 -3.80 -5.80
CA VAL A 260 -11.47 -4.69 -5.14
C VAL A 260 -12.13 -5.62 -4.13
N VAL A 261 -13.19 -5.20 -3.43
CA VAL A 261 -13.95 -6.06 -2.49
C VAL A 261 -14.86 -7.03 -3.23
N GLY A 262 -15.46 -6.57 -4.34
CA GLY A 262 -16.58 -7.11 -5.14
C GLY A 262 -16.94 -8.59 -4.97
N THR A 263 -18.24 -8.85 -5.08
CA THR A 263 -18.96 -10.09 -4.73
C THR A 263 -18.22 -11.36 -5.09
N ARG A 264 -17.98 -12.17 -4.05
CA ARG A 264 -17.48 -13.53 -4.10
C ARG A 264 -18.22 -14.34 -5.17
N ALA A 265 -17.52 -14.76 -6.22
CA ALA A 265 -17.98 -15.89 -7.01
C ALA A 265 -18.00 -17.12 -6.07
N ALA A 266 -19.21 -17.65 -5.83
CA ALA A 266 -19.56 -18.91 -5.20
C ALA A 266 -18.42 -19.65 -4.46
N ASN A 267 -18.23 -19.30 -3.20
CA ASN A 267 -17.87 -20.27 -2.16
C ASN A 267 -18.43 -19.72 -0.85
N PRO A 268 -19.14 -20.53 -0.03
CA PRO A 268 -19.75 -20.04 1.20
C PRO A 268 -18.67 -19.43 2.09
N ALA A 269 -19.03 -18.36 2.80
CA ALA A 269 -18.19 -17.85 3.86
C ALA A 269 -17.93 -19.00 4.84
N PRO A 270 -16.69 -19.22 5.31
CA PRO A 270 -16.57 -19.74 6.66
C PRO A 270 -17.27 -18.72 7.57
N ASP A 271 -18.00 -19.22 8.56
CA ASP A 271 -18.67 -18.40 9.56
C ASP A 271 -17.75 -17.30 10.09
N PRO A 272 -18.31 -16.15 10.52
CA PRO A 272 -17.54 -15.17 11.28
C PRO A 272 -16.84 -15.88 12.43
N LEU A 273 -15.51 -15.85 12.45
CA LEU A 273 -14.76 -16.37 13.59
C LEU A 273 -15.21 -15.59 14.85
N PRO A 274 -15.60 -16.29 15.93
CA PRO A 274 -15.93 -15.63 17.20
C PRO A 274 -14.75 -14.77 17.66
N GLY A 275 -15.00 -13.50 17.99
CA GLY A 275 -14.00 -12.62 18.64
C GLY A 275 -13.35 -11.52 17.79
N ILE A 276 -13.74 -11.31 16.53
CA ILE A 276 -13.29 -10.16 15.74
C ILE A 276 -14.37 -9.06 15.76
N PRO A 277 -14.21 -7.97 16.53
CA PRO A 277 -15.16 -6.86 16.47
C PRO A 277 -15.11 -6.18 15.10
N ALA A 278 -16.28 -5.95 14.50
CA ALA A 278 -16.40 -5.05 13.37
C ALA A 278 -15.90 -3.67 13.78
N GLN A 279 -15.05 -3.05 12.97
CA GLN A 279 -14.54 -1.71 13.26
C GLN A 279 -15.72 -0.71 13.27
N PRO A 280 -15.84 0.17 14.29
CA PRO A 280 -16.80 1.25 14.24
C PRO A 280 -16.49 2.14 13.03
N ALA A 281 -17.53 2.63 12.35
CA ALA A 281 -17.37 3.64 11.31
C ALA A 281 -16.62 4.85 11.89
N THR A 282 -15.58 5.30 11.21
CA THR A 282 -14.85 6.51 11.61
C THR A 282 -15.80 7.72 11.52
N PRO A 283 -15.88 8.61 12.53
CA PRO A 283 -16.64 9.84 12.40
C PRO A 283 -16.14 10.65 11.21
N SER A 284 -17.04 11.21 10.41
CA SER A 284 -16.66 12.09 9.31
C SER A 284 -15.94 13.32 9.86
N ALA A 285 -14.94 13.82 9.12
CA ALA A 285 -14.18 15.02 9.45
C ALA A 285 -15.00 16.33 9.37
N THR A 286 -16.31 16.26 9.54
CA THR A 286 -17.24 17.39 9.65
C THR A 286 -17.65 17.68 11.10
N ASP A 287 -17.38 16.78 12.06
CA ASP A 287 -17.77 16.94 13.47
C ASP A 287 -16.70 17.62 14.36
N ARG A 288 -15.72 18.34 13.81
CA ARG A 288 -14.70 19.04 14.61
C ARG A 288 -14.50 20.52 14.27
N ASP A 289 -15.51 21.16 13.70
CA ASP A 289 -15.45 22.61 13.44
C ASP A 289 -15.96 23.47 14.62
N SER A 290 -16.35 22.84 15.75
CA SER A 290 -16.78 23.54 16.97
C SER A 290 -15.68 23.70 18.03
N ALA A 291 -14.49 23.12 17.82
CA ALA A 291 -13.40 23.11 18.80
C ALA A 291 -12.39 24.27 18.67
N ASN A 292 -12.62 25.21 17.74
CA ASN A 292 -11.72 26.34 17.50
C ASN A 292 -12.31 27.68 17.96
N ARG A 293 -12.92 27.72 19.14
CA ARG A 293 -13.03 28.95 19.93
C ARG A 293 -11.79 29.04 20.84
N PRO A 294 -11.01 30.12 20.81
CA PRO A 294 -9.88 30.24 21.72
C PRO A 294 -10.40 30.29 23.16
N ALA A 295 -10.03 29.28 23.95
CA ALA A 295 -10.21 29.31 25.39
C ALA A 295 -9.28 30.39 25.97
N ALA A 296 -9.83 31.24 26.84
CA ALA A 296 -9.10 32.31 27.52
C ALA A 296 -7.86 31.75 28.22
N SER A 297 -6.70 32.29 27.85
CA SER A 297 -5.40 31.92 28.41
C SER A 297 -5.29 32.36 29.87
N VAL A 298 -5.09 31.40 30.77
CA VAL A 298 -4.73 31.63 32.17
C VAL A 298 -3.23 31.92 32.23
N HIS A 299 -2.85 33.16 31.92
CA HIS A 299 -1.61 33.80 32.38
C HIS A 299 -1.86 35.31 32.41
N HIS A 300 -2.56 35.78 33.44
CA HIS A 300 -2.45 37.17 33.87
C HIS A 300 -2.03 37.16 35.33
N TRP A 301 -0.74 37.34 35.52
CA TRP A 301 -0.16 37.73 36.81
C TRP A 301 -0.61 39.15 37.12
N VAL A 302 -1.14 39.32 38.32
CA VAL A 302 -1.54 40.59 38.90
C VAL A 302 -0.28 41.40 39.22
N SER A 303 -0.21 42.64 38.75
CA SER A 303 0.66 43.66 39.33
C SER A 303 -0.14 44.93 39.46
N SER A 304 -0.47 45.22 40.70
CA SER A 304 -1.06 46.43 41.23
C SER A 304 -0.11 47.62 41.10
N SER A 305 -0.57 48.74 40.54
CA SER A 305 -0.56 50.06 41.20
C SER A 305 -1.22 51.13 40.32
N PRO A 306 -2.00 52.07 40.89
CA PRO A 306 -2.70 53.12 40.17
C PRO A 306 -1.86 54.40 40.09
N ALA A 307 -1.88 55.10 38.95
CA ALA A 307 -1.47 56.49 38.91
C ALA A 307 -2.12 57.26 37.74
N ALA A 308 -2.88 58.27 38.16
CA ALA A 308 -3.04 59.58 37.54
C ALA A 308 -3.67 59.71 36.15
N ALA A 309 -4.88 60.25 36.18
CA ALA A 309 -5.46 61.08 35.14
C ALA A 309 -4.52 62.23 34.76
N SER A 310 -4.40 62.49 33.45
CA SER A 310 -4.26 63.87 32.96
C SER A 310 -4.79 63.98 31.54
N SER A 311 -5.72 64.92 31.41
CA SER A 311 -6.45 65.35 30.24
C SER A 311 -5.55 66.03 29.21
N LEU A 312 -5.71 65.68 27.92
CA LEU A 312 -5.26 66.51 26.80
C LEU A 312 -6.48 67.25 26.21
N ARG A 313 -6.61 68.54 26.55
CA ARG A 313 -7.00 69.60 25.61
C ARG A 313 -5.70 70.00 24.91
N THR A 314 -5.62 70.33 23.62
CA THR A 314 -6.27 71.44 22.89
C THR A 314 -5.95 71.27 21.39
N PRO A 315 -6.73 71.81 20.44
CA PRO A 315 -6.52 71.65 19.00
C PRO A 315 -5.67 72.79 18.38
N SER A 316 -5.45 72.64 17.06
CA SER A 316 -4.65 73.42 16.07
C SER A 316 -3.14 73.23 16.08
#